data_AF-A0A8J7Y363-F1
#
_entry.id   AF-A0A8J7Y363-F1
#
_cell.length_a   1.000
_cell.length_b   1.000
_cell.length_c   1.000
_cell.angle_alpha   90.00
_cell.angle_beta   90.00
_cell.angle_gamma   90.00
#
_symmetry.space_group_name_H-M   'P 1'
#
loop_
_entity.id
_entity.type
_entity.pdbx_description
1 polymer ?
#
loop_
_entity_poly.entity_id
_entity_poly.type
_entity_poly.pdbx_seq_one_letter_code
_entity_poly.pdbx_strand_id
1 'polypeptide(L)'
;MKTPSKGLKTTVRAQSTLPAVAVALVLLTVVTALGLGMADAAIAGADRTPDERRTAAATAALLVDADGPLADRANVLNRSRVAAFDEAALRAAVPPAREYAVSVELAGESLARSGDPVGGTTIRRLVLVERSGRETLSPDGSTVTLPRRTDGATVTIAPTGGATVRTVRAGDRVLLHNDSGLRGTFAVELVPYEPTRLRFETVGALSDGDVTVTYDAPQATKATLVVTVDG
;
A
#
# COMPACT_ATOMS: atom_id res chain seq x y z
N MET A 1 50.34 74.17 64.26
CA MET A 1 49.75 75.29 63.49
C MET A 1 48.63 74.73 62.60
N LYS A 2 47.39 75.22 62.77
CA LYS A 2 46.19 75.09 61.89
C LYS A 2 45.70 73.67 61.46
N THR A 3 44.58 73.24 62.06
CA THR A 3 43.49 72.46 61.43
C THR A 3 42.77 73.32 60.35
N PRO A 4 41.77 72.86 59.54
CA PRO A 4 41.20 71.52 59.29
C PRO A 4 40.79 71.25 57.79
N SER A 5 40.09 70.14 57.55
CA SER A 5 38.80 70.08 56.79
C SER A 5 38.76 69.45 55.39
N LYS A 6 38.04 68.30 55.35
CA LYS A 6 36.95 67.88 54.43
C LYS A 6 37.14 66.38 54.17
N GLY A 7 36.22 65.48 54.52
CA GLY A 7 34.78 65.59 54.38
C GLY A 7 34.35 64.51 53.39
N LEU A 8 33.81 63.42 53.94
CA LEU A 8 32.92 62.38 53.36
C LEU A 8 33.19 61.84 51.95
N LYS A 9 33.18 60.49 51.85
CA LYS A 9 32.11 59.75 51.15
C LYS A 9 32.22 58.25 51.42
N THR A 10 31.58 57.82 52.50
CA THR A 10 31.16 56.44 52.68
C THR A 10 29.97 56.18 51.76
N THR A 11 29.93 54.99 51.16
CA THR A 11 28.71 54.29 50.70
C THR A 11 28.14 54.65 49.31
N VAL A 12 28.77 54.17 48.23
CA VAL A 12 28.09 53.89 46.94
C VAL A 12 28.58 52.57 46.33
N ARG A 13 28.70 51.49 47.13
CA ARG A 13 29.06 50.16 46.59
C ARG A 13 28.15 49.01 47.02
N ALA A 14 27.19 49.23 47.92
CA ALA A 14 26.26 48.18 48.37
C ALA A 14 24.86 48.26 47.75
N GLN A 15 24.51 49.33 47.00
CA GLN A 15 23.15 49.52 46.46
C GLN A 15 23.04 49.43 44.93
N SER A 16 24.15 49.40 44.18
CA SER A 16 24.16 49.19 42.74
C SER A 16 24.15 47.70 42.33
N THR A 17 24.31 46.79 43.29
CA THR A 17 24.34 45.34 43.05
C THR A 17 22.96 44.68 43.13
N LEU A 18 22.02 45.25 43.89
CA LEU A 18 20.67 44.71 44.07
C LEU A 18 19.86 44.61 42.77
N PRO A 19 19.78 45.66 41.92
CA PRO A 19 19.09 45.56 40.63
C PRO A 19 19.81 44.62 39.66
N ALA A 20 21.15 44.57 39.70
CA ALA A 20 21.92 43.64 38.86
C ALA A 20 21.66 42.18 39.23
N VAL A 21 21.56 41.86 40.52
CA VAL A 21 21.19 40.52 41.02
C VAL A 21 19.76 40.17 40.63
N ALA A 22 18.81 41.11 40.74
CA ALA A 22 17.43 40.89 40.32
C ALA A 22 17.34 40.55 38.81
N VAL A 23 18.05 41.31 37.96
CA VAL A 23 18.12 41.03 36.52
C VAL A 23 18.77 39.68 36.24
N ALA A 24 19.88 39.36 36.91
CA ALA A 24 20.55 38.07 36.76
C ALA A 24 19.63 36.89 37.14
N LEU A 25 18.83 37.05 38.19
CA LEU A 25 17.91 36.02 38.67
C LEU A 25 16.72 35.84 37.71
N VAL A 26 16.20 36.92 37.14
CA VAL A 26 15.17 36.85 36.07
C VAL A 26 15.73 36.15 34.83
N LEU A 27 16.93 36.52 34.37
CA LEU A 27 17.58 35.86 33.25
C LEU A 27 17.81 34.38 33.51
N LEU A 28 18.29 34.02 34.69
CA LEU A 28 18.47 32.62 35.10
C LEU A 28 17.12 31.88 35.05
N THR A 29 16.05 32.47 35.57
CA THR A 29 14.71 31.86 35.58
C THR A 29 14.20 31.65 34.16
N VAL A 30 14.38 32.63 33.26
CA VAL A 30 14.01 32.52 31.85
C VAL A 30 14.80 31.41 31.16
N VAL A 31 16.13 31.36 31.36
CA VAL A 31 16.98 30.32 30.77
C VAL A 31 16.62 28.93 31.31
N THR A 32 16.34 28.81 32.61
CA THR A 32 15.90 27.55 33.22
C THR A 32 14.54 27.11 32.67
N ALA A 33 13.57 28.02 32.53
CA ALA A 33 12.26 27.70 31.95
C ALA A 33 12.37 27.27 30.49
N LEU A 34 13.22 27.94 29.69
CA LEU A 34 13.51 27.54 28.31
C LEU A 34 14.20 26.18 28.24
N GLY A 35 15.19 25.94 29.11
CA GLY A 35 15.90 24.66 29.16
C GLY A 35 14.98 23.51 29.57
N LEU A 36 14.09 23.73 30.54
CA LEU A 36 13.11 22.73 30.97
C LEU A 36 12.09 22.44 29.85
N GLY A 37 11.58 23.48 29.18
CA GLY A 37 10.69 23.31 28.04
C GLY A 37 11.33 22.56 26.87
N MET A 38 12.62 22.80 26.59
CA MET A 38 13.35 22.04 25.58
C MET A 38 13.58 20.59 25.99
N ALA A 39 13.89 20.34 27.27
CA ALA A 39 14.06 18.98 27.78
C ALA A 39 12.74 18.19 27.74
N ASP A 40 11.64 18.79 28.16
CA ASP A 40 10.31 18.17 28.12
C ASP A 40 9.88 17.86 26.68
N ALA A 41 10.13 18.78 25.73
CA ALA A 41 9.86 18.54 24.32
C ALA A 41 10.73 17.40 23.75
N ALA A 42 12.01 17.34 24.13
CA ALA A 42 12.91 16.27 23.70
C ALA A 42 12.51 14.90 24.28
N ILE A 43 12.11 14.84 25.55
CA ILE A 43 11.62 13.62 26.19
C ILE A 43 10.30 13.19 25.54
N ALA A 44 9.34 14.11 25.39
CA ALA A 44 8.06 13.81 24.75
C ALA A 44 8.23 13.30 23.31
N GLY A 45 9.13 13.89 22.52
CA GLY A 45 9.44 13.40 21.17
C GLY A 45 10.14 12.03 21.17
N ALA A 46 11.04 11.79 22.13
CA ALA A 46 11.73 10.51 22.28
C ALA A 46 10.79 9.37 22.65
N ASP A 47 9.75 9.63 23.45
CA ASP A 47 8.74 8.63 23.82
C ASP A 47 7.75 8.35 22.68
N ARG A 48 7.40 9.34 21.86
CA ARG A 48 6.47 9.15 20.72
C ARG A 48 7.09 8.40 19.55
N THR A 49 8.37 8.64 19.25
CA THR A 49 9.04 8.05 18.07
C THR A 49 8.97 6.50 18.04
N PRO A 50 9.18 5.76 19.14
CA PRO A 50 8.98 4.31 19.18
C PRO A 50 7.55 3.86 18.88
N ASP A 51 6.54 4.58 19.41
CA ASP A 51 5.13 4.24 19.24
C ASP A 51 4.63 4.59 17.83
N GLU A 52 4.99 5.76 17.30
CA GLU A 52 4.79 6.12 15.90
C GLU A 52 5.39 5.07 14.97
N ARG A 53 6.64 4.65 15.23
CA ARG A 53 7.32 3.62 14.41
C ARG A 53 6.60 2.29 14.47
N ARG A 54 6.18 1.85 15.66
CA ARG A 54 5.44 0.59 15.84
C ARG A 54 4.12 0.66 15.07
N THR A 55 3.39 1.76 15.20
CA THR A 55 2.10 1.97 14.52
C THR A 55 2.27 2.06 13.01
N ALA A 56 3.25 2.80 12.50
CA ALA A 56 3.54 2.90 11.08
C ALA A 56 3.92 1.53 10.50
N ALA A 57 4.75 0.76 11.21
CA ALA A 57 5.17 -0.57 10.78
C ALA A 57 4.01 -1.58 10.79
N ALA A 58 3.17 -1.56 11.85
CA ALA A 58 2.01 -2.43 11.97
C ALA A 58 0.95 -2.10 10.90
N THR A 59 0.68 -0.82 10.67
CA THR A 59 -0.23 -0.38 9.60
C THR A 59 0.30 -0.78 8.23
N ALA A 60 1.57 -0.51 7.94
CA ALA A 60 2.18 -0.93 6.68
C ALA A 60 2.15 -2.45 6.48
N ALA A 61 2.33 -3.24 7.55
CA ALA A 61 2.21 -4.69 7.50
C ALA A 61 0.78 -5.15 7.24
N LEU A 62 -0.20 -4.58 7.95
CA LEU A 62 -1.63 -4.90 7.76
C LEU A 62 -2.10 -4.62 6.33
N LEU A 63 -1.74 -3.45 5.78
CA LEU A 63 -2.20 -3.05 4.45
C LEU A 63 -1.67 -3.94 3.32
N VAL A 64 -0.53 -4.60 3.53
CA VAL A 64 0.09 -5.49 2.54
C VAL A 64 -0.11 -6.97 2.87
N ASP A 65 -0.78 -7.29 3.98
CA ASP A 65 -1.04 -8.66 4.38
C ASP A 65 -2.02 -9.34 3.41
N ALA A 66 -1.94 -10.67 3.28
CA ALA A 66 -2.81 -11.43 2.37
C ALA A 66 -4.30 -11.30 2.74
N ASP A 67 -4.59 -11.17 4.04
CA ASP A 67 -5.95 -10.95 4.57
C ASP A 67 -6.23 -9.45 4.84
N GLY A 68 -5.32 -8.59 4.39
CA GLY A 68 -5.38 -7.14 4.55
C GLY A 68 -6.44 -6.47 3.66
N PRO A 69 -6.82 -5.22 3.98
CA PRO A 69 -7.90 -4.52 3.28
C PRO A 69 -7.58 -4.19 1.82
N LEU A 70 -6.29 -4.12 1.44
CA LEU A 70 -5.87 -3.72 0.10
C LEU A 70 -5.38 -4.88 -0.76
N ALA A 71 -4.99 -6.02 -0.17
CA ALA A 71 -4.27 -7.06 -0.89
C ALA A 71 -5.15 -8.27 -1.21
N ASP A 72 -4.89 -8.88 -2.37
CA ASP A 72 -5.40 -10.23 -2.68
C ASP A 72 -4.43 -11.31 -2.22
N ARG A 73 -3.13 -10.95 -2.17
CA ARG A 73 -2.01 -11.79 -1.73
C ARG A 73 -1.01 -10.90 -1.02
N ALA A 74 -0.18 -11.47 -0.16
CA ALA A 74 0.84 -10.69 0.55
C ALA A 74 1.72 -9.87 -0.43
N ASN A 75 1.78 -8.55 -0.22
CA ASN A 75 2.46 -7.55 -1.06
C ASN A 75 1.90 -7.38 -2.49
N VAL A 76 0.74 -7.95 -2.81
CA VAL A 76 0.03 -7.77 -4.10
C VAL A 76 -1.31 -7.11 -3.84
N LEU A 77 -1.35 -5.79 -4.02
CA LEU A 77 -2.51 -4.95 -3.84
C LEU A 77 -3.50 -5.10 -5.00
N ASN A 78 -4.78 -5.22 -4.68
CA ASN A 78 -5.85 -5.20 -5.65
C ASN A 78 -6.14 -3.75 -6.06
N ARG A 79 -6.03 -3.43 -7.36
CA ARG A 79 -6.22 -2.06 -7.86
C ARG A 79 -7.59 -1.48 -7.54
N SER A 80 -8.65 -2.29 -7.57
CA SER A 80 -10.01 -1.83 -7.29
C SER A 80 -10.19 -1.53 -5.80
N ARG A 81 -9.60 -2.35 -4.91
CA ARG A 81 -9.61 -2.07 -3.46
C ARG A 81 -8.80 -0.82 -3.13
N VAL A 82 -7.63 -0.66 -3.74
CA VAL A 82 -6.82 0.57 -3.62
C VAL A 82 -7.60 1.81 -4.05
N ALA A 83 -8.31 1.75 -5.18
CA ALA A 83 -9.08 2.88 -5.69
C ALA A 83 -10.30 3.23 -4.83
N ALA A 84 -10.84 2.26 -4.08
CA ALA A 84 -11.97 2.46 -3.18
C ALA A 84 -11.55 2.74 -1.73
N PHE A 85 -10.25 2.71 -1.42
CA PHE A 85 -9.75 2.91 -0.07
C PHE A 85 -9.72 4.40 0.26
N ASP A 86 -10.38 4.76 1.36
CA ASP A 86 -10.53 6.13 1.81
C ASP A 86 -10.23 6.26 3.32
N GLU A 87 -10.42 7.46 3.85
CA GLU A 87 -10.23 7.74 5.27
C GLU A 87 -11.14 6.90 6.18
N ALA A 88 -12.38 6.63 5.78
CA ALA A 88 -13.31 5.83 6.59
C ALA A 88 -12.84 4.37 6.65
N ALA A 89 -12.42 3.80 5.52
CA ALA A 89 -11.82 2.48 5.45
C ALA A 89 -10.53 2.39 6.28
N LEU A 90 -9.69 3.44 6.24
CA LEU A 90 -8.47 3.52 7.06
C LEU A 90 -8.78 3.50 8.56
N ARG A 91 -9.71 4.34 9.05
CA ARG A 91 -10.10 4.37 10.47
C ARG A 91 -10.78 3.09 10.95
N ALA A 92 -11.43 2.36 10.05
CA ALA A 92 -12.03 1.06 10.34
C ALA A 92 -10.97 -0.05 10.45
N ALA A 93 -10.03 -0.09 9.50
CA ALA A 93 -8.99 -1.11 9.43
C ALA A 93 -7.86 -0.90 10.45
N VAL A 94 -7.56 0.36 10.79
CA VAL A 94 -6.43 0.75 11.64
C VAL A 94 -6.96 1.51 12.86
N PRO A 95 -7.32 0.83 13.96
CA PRO A 95 -7.84 1.50 15.16
C PRO A 95 -6.96 2.64 15.70
N PRO A 96 -5.60 2.54 15.68
CA PRO A 96 -4.73 3.65 16.08
C PRO A 96 -4.90 4.94 15.25
N ALA A 97 -5.47 4.87 14.04
CA ALA A 97 -5.75 6.03 13.19
C ALA A 97 -6.84 6.97 13.78
N ARG A 98 -7.41 6.62 14.94
CA ARG A 98 -8.33 7.46 15.73
C ARG A 98 -7.59 8.36 16.71
N GLU A 99 -6.37 7.99 17.08
CA GLU A 99 -5.55 8.66 18.08
C GLU A 99 -4.35 9.37 17.42
N TYR A 100 -3.78 8.77 16.38
CA TYR A 100 -2.67 9.31 15.60
C TYR A 100 -3.13 9.88 14.26
N ALA A 101 -2.42 10.90 13.78
CA ALA A 101 -2.51 11.30 12.39
C ALA A 101 -1.77 10.29 11.51
N VAL A 102 -2.48 9.66 10.56
CA VAL A 102 -1.93 8.63 9.68
C VAL A 102 -2.16 9.03 8.23
N SER A 103 -1.11 9.02 7.41
CA SER A 103 -1.25 9.11 5.95
C SER A 103 -0.76 7.83 5.28
N VAL A 104 -1.50 7.42 4.25
CA VAL A 104 -1.17 6.28 3.39
C VAL A 104 -1.08 6.79 1.95
N GLU A 105 0.07 6.56 1.33
CA GLU A 105 0.32 6.92 -0.05
C GLU A 105 0.79 5.69 -0.84
N LEU A 106 0.48 5.67 -2.13
CA LEU A 106 0.92 4.62 -3.04
C LEU A 106 1.44 5.25 -4.32
N ALA A 107 2.68 4.92 -4.68
CA ALA A 107 3.36 5.52 -5.83
C ALA A 107 3.41 7.07 -5.79
N GLY A 108 3.38 7.66 -4.58
CA GLY A 108 3.38 9.11 -4.37
C GLY A 108 1.99 9.76 -4.44
N GLU A 109 0.94 8.98 -4.66
CA GLU A 109 -0.45 9.45 -4.62
C GLU A 109 -1.07 9.15 -3.25
N SER A 110 -1.75 10.12 -2.65
CA SER A 110 -2.45 9.93 -1.37
C SER A 110 -3.66 9.00 -1.57
N LEU A 111 -3.66 7.87 -0.86
CA LEU A 111 -4.79 6.94 -0.83
C LEU A 111 -5.81 7.32 0.25
N ALA A 112 -5.33 7.43 1.49
CA ALA A 112 -6.17 7.74 2.63
C ALA A 112 -5.36 8.48 3.69
N ARG A 113 -6.04 9.32 4.46
CA ARG A 113 -5.42 10.06 5.55
C ARG A 113 -6.42 10.23 6.68
N SER A 114 -6.02 9.94 7.91
CA SER A 114 -6.71 10.35 9.13
C SER A 114 -5.89 11.47 9.79
N GLY A 115 -6.44 12.68 9.88
CA GLY A 115 -5.69 13.84 10.41
C GLY A 115 -4.69 14.43 9.41
N ASP A 116 -3.69 15.16 9.88
CA ASP A 116 -2.66 15.78 9.03
C ASP A 116 -1.26 15.63 9.65
N PRO A 117 -0.46 14.63 9.24
CA PRO A 117 0.89 14.45 9.78
C PRO A 117 1.83 15.55 9.25
N VAL A 118 2.33 16.40 10.16
CA VAL A 118 3.24 17.52 9.85
C VAL A 118 4.69 17.19 10.25
N GLY A 119 4.88 16.06 10.92
CA GLY A 119 6.15 15.39 11.21
C GLY A 119 5.89 13.89 11.35
N GLY A 120 6.81 13.16 11.99
CA GLY A 120 6.56 11.79 12.41
C GLY A 120 7.30 10.71 11.62
N THR A 121 6.91 9.46 11.89
CA THR A 121 7.65 8.28 11.41
C THR A 121 7.05 7.72 10.13
N THR A 122 7.90 7.59 9.10
CA THR A 122 7.52 7.01 7.80
C THR A 122 8.08 5.60 7.59
N ILE A 123 7.23 4.67 7.17
CA ILE A 123 7.60 3.34 6.68
C ILE A 123 7.29 3.24 5.19
N ARG A 124 8.22 2.64 4.43
CA ARG A 124 8.08 2.43 2.98
C ARG A 124 8.16 0.95 2.66
N ARG A 125 7.29 0.45 1.77
CA ARG A 125 7.32 -0.92 1.27
C ARG A 125 7.13 -0.98 -0.23
N LEU A 126 7.92 -1.83 -0.89
CA LEU A 126 7.72 -2.16 -2.29
C LEU A 126 6.59 -3.18 -2.41
N VAL A 127 5.59 -2.89 -3.24
CA VAL A 127 4.41 -3.72 -3.49
C VAL A 127 4.15 -3.86 -4.98
N LEU A 128 3.33 -4.85 -5.35
CA LEU A 128 2.73 -4.96 -6.67
C LEU A 128 1.28 -4.46 -6.60
N VAL A 129 0.84 -3.69 -7.59
CA VAL A 129 -0.57 -3.33 -7.76
C VAL A 129 -1.08 -4.08 -8.97
N GLU A 130 -1.99 -5.03 -8.72
CA GLU A 130 -2.55 -5.91 -9.73
C GLU A 130 -3.93 -5.42 -10.14
N ARG A 131 -4.15 -5.33 -11.46
CA ARG A 131 -5.49 -5.24 -12.04
C ARG A 131 -5.90 -6.62 -12.54
N SER A 132 -7.07 -7.08 -12.10
CA SER A 132 -7.72 -8.24 -12.70
C SER A 132 -8.24 -7.81 -14.09
N GLY A 133 -7.81 -8.52 -15.11
CA GLY A 133 -8.29 -8.35 -16.49
C GLY A 133 -8.71 -9.70 -17.04
N ARG A 134 -9.58 -9.70 -18.05
CA ARG A 134 -9.86 -10.89 -18.85
C ARG A 134 -9.46 -10.62 -20.28
N GLU A 135 -8.84 -11.61 -20.89
CA GLU A 135 -8.54 -11.60 -22.31
C GLU A 135 -9.27 -12.74 -22.99
N THR A 136 -9.75 -12.49 -24.20
CA THR A 136 -10.41 -13.49 -25.05
C THR A 136 -9.57 -13.71 -26.28
N LEU A 137 -9.26 -14.98 -26.54
CA LEU A 137 -8.56 -15.43 -27.72
C LEU A 137 -9.49 -16.28 -28.58
N SER A 138 -9.38 -16.11 -29.90
CA SER A 138 -9.92 -17.04 -30.87
C SER A 138 -8.81 -18.01 -31.28
N PRO A 139 -9.12 -19.30 -31.51
CA PRO A 139 -8.15 -20.23 -32.06
C PRO A 139 -7.69 -19.83 -33.46
N ASP A 140 -6.41 -20.04 -33.73
CA ASP A 140 -5.88 -20.07 -35.10
C ASP A 140 -6.08 -21.49 -35.64
N GLY A 141 -7.05 -21.63 -36.54
CA GLY A 141 -7.57 -22.91 -37.02
C GLY A 141 -8.21 -23.73 -35.89
N SER A 142 -7.44 -24.67 -35.32
CA SER A 142 -7.91 -25.58 -34.26
C SER A 142 -7.08 -25.49 -32.98
N THR A 143 -6.24 -24.47 -32.85
CA THR A 143 -5.35 -24.33 -31.70
C THR A 143 -5.28 -22.90 -31.18
N VAL A 144 -5.12 -22.75 -29.87
CA VAL A 144 -4.83 -21.46 -29.24
C VAL A 144 -3.77 -21.67 -28.16
N THR A 145 -2.86 -20.72 -28.00
CA THR A 145 -1.83 -20.78 -26.95
C THR A 145 -2.16 -19.75 -25.89
N LEU A 146 -2.38 -20.21 -24.66
CA LEU A 146 -2.55 -19.35 -23.50
C LEU A 146 -1.18 -19.04 -22.89
N PRO A 147 -1.00 -17.82 -22.35
CA PRO A 147 0.22 -17.47 -21.64
C PRO A 147 0.49 -18.38 -20.43
N ARG A 148 1.72 -18.33 -19.95
CA ARG A 148 2.06 -18.85 -18.62
C ARG A 148 1.24 -18.13 -17.54
N ARG A 149 1.06 -18.77 -16.39
CA ARG A 149 0.29 -18.31 -15.22
C ARG A 149 -1.22 -18.22 -15.43
N THR A 150 -1.73 -18.85 -16.48
CA THR A 150 -3.17 -19.12 -16.60
C THR A 150 -3.47 -20.45 -15.91
N ASP A 151 -4.18 -20.39 -14.79
CA ASP A 151 -4.62 -21.54 -13.99
C ASP A 151 -6.00 -22.07 -14.40
N GLY A 152 -6.78 -21.26 -15.13
CA GLY A 152 -8.05 -21.67 -15.71
C GLY A 152 -8.46 -20.84 -16.92
N ALA A 153 -9.37 -21.39 -17.72
CA ALA A 153 -9.98 -20.68 -18.83
C ALA A 153 -11.46 -21.07 -19.00
N THR A 154 -12.23 -20.17 -19.58
CA THR A 154 -13.59 -20.41 -20.03
C THR A 154 -13.59 -20.60 -21.54
N VAL A 155 -13.95 -21.79 -22.00
CA VAL A 155 -14.04 -22.14 -23.41
C VAL A 155 -15.51 -22.06 -23.82
N THR A 156 -15.84 -21.16 -24.73
CA THR A 156 -17.17 -21.09 -25.35
C THR A 156 -17.09 -21.68 -26.75
N ILE A 157 -17.95 -22.67 -27.00
CA ILE A 157 -18.00 -23.45 -28.24
C ILE A 157 -19.40 -23.29 -28.83
N ALA A 158 -19.48 -22.60 -29.95
CA ALA A 158 -20.72 -22.35 -30.67
C ALA A 158 -20.49 -22.39 -32.19
N PRO A 159 -20.04 -23.54 -32.74
CA PRO A 159 -19.69 -23.63 -34.15
C PRO A 159 -20.87 -23.32 -35.08
N THR A 160 -20.55 -22.60 -36.13
CA THR A 160 -21.40 -22.23 -37.26
C THR A 160 -20.91 -22.97 -38.51
N GLY A 161 -21.80 -23.27 -39.47
CA GLY A 161 -21.39 -23.92 -40.72
C GLY A 161 -21.15 -25.45 -40.66
N GLY A 162 -21.73 -26.15 -39.68
CA GLY A 162 -21.75 -27.62 -39.63
C GLY A 162 -20.49 -28.27 -39.02
N ALA A 163 -19.54 -27.47 -38.54
CA ALA A 163 -18.41 -27.98 -37.77
C ALA A 163 -18.86 -28.52 -36.40
N THR A 164 -18.20 -29.56 -35.92
CA THR A 164 -18.46 -30.16 -34.61
C THR A 164 -17.15 -30.31 -33.85
N VAL A 165 -17.03 -29.67 -32.68
CA VAL A 165 -15.91 -29.88 -31.76
C VAL A 165 -16.22 -31.06 -30.87
N ARG A 166 -15.37 -32.08 -30.80
CA ARG A 166 -15.59 -33.27 -29.94
C ARG A 166 -14.73 -33.28 -28.70
N THR A 167 -13.48 -32.85 -28.83
CA THR A 167 -12.50 -32.91 -27.74
C THR A 167 -11.78 -31.58 -27.61
N VAL A 168 -11.56 -31.14 -26.37
CA VAL A 168 -10.63 -30.06 -26.04
C VAL A 168 -9.48 -30.67 -25.26
N ARG A 169 -8.26 -30.43 -25.72
CA ARG A 169 -7.03 -30.89 -25.05
C ARG A 169 -6.16 -29.73 -24.63
N ALA A 170 -5.43 -29.89 -23.53
CA ALA A 170 -4.28 -29.08 -23.15
C ALA A 170 -3.02 -29.94 -23.29
N GLY A 171 -2.23 -29.71 -24.33
CA GLY A 171 -1.18 -30.66 -24.72
C GLY A 171 -1.77 -32.05 -24.96
N ASP A 172 -1.31 -33.05 -24.21
CA ASP A 172 -1.78 -34.44 -24.31
C ASP A 172 -3.02 -34.73 -23.43
N ARG A 173 -3.34 -33.85 -22.47
CA ARG A 173 -4.44 -34.05 -21.52
C ARG A 173 -5.79 -33.68 -22.13
N VAL A 174 -6.76 -34.59 -22.08
CA VAL A 174 -8.16 -34.31 -22.43
C VAL A 174 -8.79 -33.49 -21.30
N LEU A 175 -9.32 -32.32 -21.63
CA LEU A 175 -10.07 -31.46 -20.70
C LEU A 175 -11.57 -31.67 -20.83
N LEU A 176 -12.06 -31.74 -22.07
CA LEU A 176 -13.47 -31.92 -22.40
C LEU A 176 -13.59 -32.93 -23.52
N HIS A 177 -14.62 -33.78 -23.48
CA HIS A 177 -14.92 -34.73 -24.54
C HIS A 177 -16.41 -35.03 -24.63
N ASN A 178 -16.96 -35.01 -25.84
CA ASN A 178 -18.30 -35.47 -26.17
C ASN A 178 -18.37 -35.92 -27.64
N ASP A 179 -18.69 -37.20 -27.87
CA ASP A 179 -18.81 -37.80 -29.21
C ASP A 179 -19.88 -37.13 -30.08
N SER A 180 -20.98 -36.66 -29.48
CA SER A 180 -22.05 -35.94 -30.19
C SER A 180 -21.71 -34.48 -30.48
N GLY A 181 -20.61 -33.98 -29.93
CA GLY A 181 -20.18 -32.59 -30.04
C GLY A 181 -20.34 -31.79 -28.75
N LEU A 182 -19.36 -30.92 -28.50
CA LEU A 182 -19.36 -29.91 -27.45
C LEU A 182 -20.03 -28.63 -27.98
N ARG A 183 -20.99 -28.10 -27.22
CA ARG A 183 -21.65 -26.82 -27.48
C ARG A 183 -22.03 -26.17 -26.16
N GLY A 184 -21.73 -24.88 -26.02
CA GLY A 184 -21.94 -24.13 -24.78
C GLY A 184 -20.63 -23.60 -24.19
N THR A 185 -20.68 -23.26 -22.92
CA THR A 185 -19.57 -22.64 -22.19
C THR A 185 -19.07 -23.57 -21.10
N PHE A 186 -17.76 -23.79 -21.06
CA PHE A 186 -17.12 -24.75 -20.17
C PHE A 186 -15.94 -24.09 -19.44
N ALA A 187 -15.87 -24.27 -18.13
CA ALA A 187 -14.66 -23.94 -17.36
C ALA A 187 -13.67 -25.10 -17.46
N VAL A 188 -12.40 -24.79 -17.71
CA VAL A 188 -11.31 -25.78 -17.75
C VAL A 188 -10.18 -25.35 -16.84
N GLU A 189 -9.64 -26.30 -16.08
CA GLU A 189 -8.47 -26.09 -15.24
C GLU A 189 -7.18 -26.37 -16.03
N LEU A 190 -6.20 -25.48 -15.88
CA LEU A 190 -4.93 -25.50 -16.60
C LEU A 190 -3.77 -25.58 -15.62
N VAL A 191 -2.59 -25.92 -16.14
CA VAL A 191 -1.37 -25.96 -15.34
C VAL A 191 -0.62 -24.65 -15.57
N PRO A 192 -0.48 -23.77 -14.56
CA PRO A 192 -0.06 -22.38 -14.77
C PRO A 192 1.46 -22.22 -14.99
N TYR A 193 2.26 -23.28 -14.91
CA TYR A 193 3.72 -23.18 -14.91
C TYR A 193 4.32 -22.90 -16.29
N GLU A 194 3.62 -23.28 -17.37
CA GLU A 194 4.08 -23.13 -18.74
C GLU A 194 2.95 -22.59 -19.64
N PRO A 195 3.29 -21.94 -20.78
CA PRO A 195 2.28 -21.62 -21.79
C PRO A 195 1.53 -22.89 -22.20
N THR A 196 0.21 -22.86 -22.12
CA THR A 196 -0.62 -24.03 -22.42
C THR A 196 -1.22 -23.90 -23.80
N ARG A 197 -0.93 -24.86 -24.69
CA ARG A 197 -1.59 -24.95 -25.99
C ARG A 197 -2.87 -25.76 -25.86
N LEU A 198 -4.01 -25.11 -26.11
CA LEU A 198 -5.28 -25.80 -26.30
C LEU A 198 -5.42 -26.26 -27.75
N ARG A 199 -5.94 -27.46 -27.93
CA ARG A 199 -6.26 -28.06 -29.23
C ARG A 199 -7.71 -28.52 -29.24
N PHE A 200 -8.42 -28.15 -30.30
CA PHE A 200 -9.81 -28.51 -30.56
C PHE A 200 -9.85 -29.59 -31.63
N GLU A 201 -10.30 -30.79 -31.28
CA GLU A 201 -10.49 -31.86 -32.25
C GLU A 201 -11.87 -31.72 -32.87
N THR A 202 -11.91 -31.52 -34.18
CA THR A 202 -13.14 -31.17 -34.90
C THR A 202 -13.43 -32.09 -36.07
N VAL A 203 -14.72 -32.18 -36.40
CA VAL A 203 -15.21 -32.64 -37.71
C VAL A 203 -15.63 -31.39 -38.47
N GLY A 204 -15.01 -31.14 -39.63
CA GLY A 204 -15.17 -29.90 -40.38
C GLY A 204 -14.20 -28.79 -39.94
N ALA A 205 -14.18 -27.71 -40.71
CA ALA A 205 -13.33 -26.53 -40.44
C ALA A 205 -14.04 -25.57 -39.49
N LEU A 206 -13.32 -25.07 -38.48
CA LEU A 206 -13.81 -24.00 -37.62
C LEU A 206 -13.67 -22.65 -38.33
N SER A 207 -14.69 -21.82 -38.17
CA SER A 207 -14.68 -20.40 -38.54
C SER A 207 -14.29 -19.53 -37.33
N ASP A 208 -13.84 -18.31 -37.60
CA ASP A 208 -13.63 -17.32 -36.55
C ASP A 208 -14.90 -17.09 -35.73
N GLY A 209 -14.78 -17.16 -34.41
CA GLY A 209 -15.90 -17.00 -33.47
C GLY A 209 -16.63 -18.30 -33.11
N ASP A 210 -16.39 -19.40 -33.82
CA ASP A 210 -16.96 -20.72 -33.48
C ASP A 210 -16.48 -21.21 -32.11
N VAL A 211 -15.26 -20.83 -31.74
CA VAL A 211 -14.65 -21.11 -30.45
C VAL A 211 -13.99 -19.84 -29.94
N THR A 212 -14.22 -19.53 -28.67
CA THR A 212 -13.53 -18.46 -27.95
C THR A 212 -13.03 -18.98 -26.61
N VAL A 213 -11.85 -18.54 -26.22
CA VAL A 213 -11.21 -18.90 -24.95
C VAL A 213 -10.94 -17.63 -24.17
N THR A 214 -11.66 -17.45 -23.07
CA THR A 214 -11.49 -16.33 -22.16
C THR A 214 -10.71 -16.77 -20.93
N TYR A 215 -9.68 -16.04 -20.54
CA TYR A 215 -8.85 -16.35 -19.38
C TYR A 215 -8.57 -15.09 -18.55
N ASP A 216 -8.23 -15.29 -17.28
CA ASP A 216 -7.81 -14.18 -16.41
C ASP A 216 -6.36 -13.79 -16.73
N ALA A 217 -6.17 -12.53 -17.06
CA ALA A 217 -4.89 -11.93 -17.45
C ALA A 217 -4.52 -10.82 -16.45
N PRO A 218 -4.06 -11.18 -15.24
CA PRO A 218 -3.66 -10.19 -14.25
C PRO A 218 -2.46 -9.38 -14.74
N GLN A 219 -2.53 -8.06 -14.57
CA GLN A 219 -1.41 -7.17 -14.88
C GLN A 219 -0.96 -6.46 -13.62
N ALA A 220 0.33 -6.58 -13.30
CA ALA A 220 0.91 -6.06 -12.08
C ALA A 220 1.96 -4.98 -12.37
N THR A 221 1.90 -3.88 -11.63
CA THR A 221 2.88 -2.79 -11.68
C THR A 221 3.53 -2.64 -10.31
N LYS A 222 4.84 -2.39 -10.25
CA LYS A 222 5.54 -2.10 -9.00
C LYS A 222 5.17 -0.70 -8.50
N ALA A 223 4.90 -0.58 -7.21
CA ALA A 223 4.64 0.68 -6.53
C ALA A 223 5.27 0.69 -5.14
N THR A 224 5.43 1.88 -4.57
CA THR A 224 5.87 2.03 -3.18
C THR A 224 4.69 2.45 -2.32
N LEU A 225 4.32 1.63 -1.35
CA LEU A 225 3.39 2.00 -0.28
C LEU A 225 4.17 2.78 0.78
N VAL A 226 3.66 3.93 1.18
CA VAL A 226 4.22 4.80 2.21
C VAL A 226 3.18 4.98 3.29
N VAL A 227 3.57 4.75 4.54
CA VAL A 227 2.73 5.02 5.71
C VAL A 227 3.49 5.98 6.61
N THR A 228 2.88 7.12 6.94
CA THR A 228 3.42 8.09 7.90
C THR A 228 2.47 8.20 9.08
N VAL A 229 3.03 8.21 10.29
CA VAL A 229 2.29 8.33 11.55
C VAL A 229 2.90 9.46 12.38
N ASP A 230 2.04 10.33 12.90
CA ASP A 230 2.36 11.50 13.71
C ASP A 230 1.37 11.61 14.88
N GLY A 231 1.83 12.03 16.07
CA GLY A 231 1.05 11.98 17.33
C GLY A 231 1.43 13.00 18.39
#